data_AF-A0A087TYG2-F1
#
_entry.id   AF-A0A087TYG2-F1
#
_cell.length_a   1.000
_cell.length_b   1.000
_cell.length_c   1.000
_cell.angle_alpha   90.00
_cell.angle_beta   90.00
_cell.angle_gamma   90.00
#
_symmetry.space_group_name_H-M   'P 1'
#
loop_
_entity.id
_entity.type
_entity.pdbx_description
1 polymer ?
#
loop_
_entity_poly.entity_id
_entity_poly.type
_entity_poly.pdbx_seq_one_letter_code
_entity_poly.pdbx_strand_id
1 'polypeptide(L)' 'MYELFTGMPPFRAADPMQIYTIILKGIDMIDFPRTIPKNAQHLIKRLCRDNPSERLGYQKAGIADIKKHK' A
#
# COMPACT_ATOMS: atom_id res chain seq x y z
N MET A 1 1.93 -4.83 5.93
CA MET A 1 1.96 -3.61 6.76
C MET A 1 0.57 -3.12 7.11
N TYR A 2 -0.28 -2.78 6.13
CA TYR A 2 -1.69 -2.39 6.39
C TYR A 2 -2.41 -3.41 7.30
N GLU A 3 -2.38 -4.69 6.91
CA GLU A 3 -3.01 -5.78 7.67
C GLU A 3 -2.48 -5.94 9.09
N LEU A 4 -1.21 -5.59 9.36
CA LEU A 4 -0.68 -5.64 10.71
C LEU A 4 -1.25 -4.54 11.61
N PHE A 5 -1.66 -3.41 11.03
CA PHE A 5 -2.31 -2.32 11.76
C PHE A 5 -3.83 -2.50 11.91
N THR A 6 -4.47 -3.23 11.00
CA THR A 6 -5.94 -3.30 10.91
C THR A 6 -6.51 -4.70 11.16
N GLY A 7 -5.67 -5.73 11.18
CA GLY A 7 -6.08 -7.14 11.19
C GLY A 7 -6.70 -7.62 9.87
N MET A 8 -6.71 -6.78 8.82
CA MET A 8 -7.37 -7.08 7.55
C MET A 8 -6.59 -6.51 6.35
N PRO A 9 -6.58 -7.18 5.18
CA PRO A 9 -5.90 -6.67 4.00
C PRO A 9 -6.56 -5.37 3.47
N PRO A 10 -5.81 -4.51 2.76
CA PRO A 10 -6.34 -3.26 2.21
C PRO A 10 -7.32 -3.49 1.05
N PHE A 11 -7.17 -4.59 0.31
CA PHE A 11 -8.05 -4.97 -0.79
C PHE A 11 -8.86 -6.19 -0.35
N ARG A 12 -10.18 -6.01 -0.18
CA ARG A 12 -11.09 -7.02 0.35
C ARG A 12 -12.41 -7.01 -0.41
N ALA A 13 -12.85 -8.20 -0.78
CA ALA A 13 -14.22 -8.48 -1.22
C ALA A 13 -14.53 -9.96 -0.95
N ALA A 14 -15.79 -10.37 -1.10
CA ALA A 14 -16.20 -11.75 -0.93
C ALA A 14 -15.77 -12.64 -2.11
N ASP A 15 -15.72 -12.05 -3.31
CA ASP A 15 -15.38 -12.76 -4.55
C ASP A 15 -13.98 -12.36 -5.06
N PRO A 16 -13.14 -13.31 -5.51
CA PRO A 16 -11.80 -13.02 -6.03
C PRO A 16 -11.78 -12.02 -7.20
N MET A 17 -12.75 -12.05 -8.11
CA MET A 17 -12.80 -11.11 -9.25
C MET A 17 -13.04 -9.68 -8.78
N GLN A 18 -13.83 -9.51 -7.71
CA GLN A 18 -14.01 -8.21 -7.07
C GLN A 18 -12.72 -7.74 -6.41
N ILE A 19 -11.97 -8.63 -5.74
CA ILE A 19 -10.66 -8.29 -5.15
C ILE A 19 -9.72 -7.76 -6.23
N TYR A 20 -9.59 -8.45 -7.37
CA TYR A 20 -8.75 -7.99 -8.49
C TYR A 20 -9.18 -6.61 -9.00
N THR A 21 -10.49 -6.39 -9.14
CA THR A 21 -11.01 -5.08 -9.55
C THR A 21 -10.61 -3.98 -8.57
N ILE A 22 -10.66 -4.24 -7.26
CA ILE A 22 -10.24 -3.26 -6.24
C ILE A 22 -8.73 -3.04 -6.29
N ILE A 23 -7.92 -4.09 -6.48
CA ILE A 23 -6.45 -3.96 -6.64
C ILE A 23 -6.13 -3.06 -7.85
N LEU A 24 -6.82 -3.26 -8.98
CA LEU A 24 -6.60 -2.48 -10.20
C LEU A 24 -7.05 -1.02 -10.08
N LYS A 25 -7.98 -0.70 -9.18
CA LYS A 25 -8.33 0.70 -8.84
C LYS A 25 -7.21 1.43 -8.08
N GLY A 26 -6.26 0.68 -7.52
CA GLY A 26 -5.09 1.21 -6.85
C GLY A 26 -5.31 1.54 -5.36
N ILE A 27 -4.19 1.70 -4.66
CA ILE A 27 -4.18 1.95 -3.20
C ILE A 27 -4.72 3.34 -2.82
N ASP A 28 -4.71 4.29 -3.75
CA ASP A 28 -5.18 5.66 -3.49
C ASP A 28 -6.70 5.74 -3.33
N MET A 29 -7.44 4.73 -3.81
CA MET A 29 -8.89 4.59 -3.62
C MET A 29 -9.26 3.93 -2.27
N ILE A 30 -8.28 3.47 -1.49
CA ILE A 30 -8.52 2.84 -0.19
C ILE A 30 -8.53 3.91 0.90
N ASP A 31 -9.61 3.94 1.68
CA ASP A 31 -9.70 4.77 2.89
C ASP A 31 -8.90 4.14 4.02
N PHE A 32 -7.87 4.85 4.49
CA PHE A 32 -7.02 4.40 5.58
C PHE A 32 -7.68 4.71 6.93
N PRO A 33 -7.87 3.70 7.81
CA PRO A 33 -8.37 3.93 9.15
C PRO A 33 -7.45 4.85 9.96
N ARG A 34 -8.03 5.56 10.93
CA ARG A 34 -7.28 6.44 11.85
C ARG A 34 -6.27 5.69 12.73
N THR A 35 -6.40 4.36 12.85
CA THR A 35 -5.46 3.50 13.58
C THR A 35 -4.09 3.43 12.91
N ILE A 36 -4.02 3.70 11.60
CA ILE A 36 -2.75 3.72 10.86
C ILE A 36 -2.15 5.13 10.95
N PRO A 37 -0.96 5.31 11.54
CA PRO A 37 -0.29 6.60 11.60
C PRO A 37 -0.04 7.16 10.19
N LYS A 38 -0.14 8.49 10.02
CA LYS A 38 0.01 9.16 8.71
C LYS A 38 1.29 8.74 7.95
N ASN A 39 2.39 8.59 8.67
CA ASN A 39 3.67 8.16 8.09
C ASN A 39 3.59 6.72 7.56
N ALA A 40 2.96 5.81 8.30
CA ALA A 40 2.72 4.45 7.83
C ALA A 40 1.75 4.41 6.64
N GLN A 41 0.72 5.25 6.62
CA GLN A 41 -0.16 5.39 5.45
C GLN A 41 0.64 5.83 4.22
N HIS A 42 1.51 6.84 4.37
CA HIS A 42 2.38 7.31 3.30
C HIS A 42 3.34 6.21 2.81
N LEU A 43 3.93 5.43 3.70
CA LEU A 43 4.78 4.29 3.33
C LEU A 43 3.99 3.24 2.54
N ILE A 44 2.82 2.83 3.04
CA ILE A 44 1.97 1.82 2.39
C ILE A 44 1.59 2.28 0.97
N LYS A 45 1.18 3.54 0.80
CA LYS A 45 0.85 4.09 -0.52
C LYS A 45 2.04 4.09 -1.48
N ARG A 46 3.25 4.43 -1.00
CA ARG A 46 4.47 4.41 -1.82
C ARG A 46 4.95 3.00 -2.18
N LEU A 47 4.68 2.02 -1.34
CA LEU A 47 4.98 0.61 -1.63
C LEU A 47 3.96 0.02 -2.63
N CYS A 48 2.70 0.43 -2.54
CA CYS A 48 1.60 -0.11 -3.34
C CYS A 48 1.22 0.79 -4.53
N ARG A 49 2.19 1.48 -5.15
CA ARG A 49 1.96 2.22 -6.41
C ARG A 49 1.54 1.28 -7.53
N ASP A 50 0.64 1.76 -8.40
CA ASP A 50 0.12 0.97 -9.51
C ASP A 50 1.23 0.64 -10.51
N ASN A 51 2.01 1.64 -10.91
CA ASN A 51 3.20 1.47 -11.71
C ASN A 51 4.35 0.82 -10.89
N PRO A 52 4.83 -0.38 -11.24
CA PRO A 52 5.90 -1.05 -10.49
C PRO A 52 7.18 -0.22 -10.40
N SER A 53 7.50 0.56 -11.42
CA SER A 53 8.71 1.38 -11.48
C SER A 53 8.71 2.56 -10.50
N GLU A 54 7.54 2.96 -10.02
CA GLU A 54 7.35 4.04 -9.05
C GLU A 54 7.32 3.55 -7.60
N ARG A 55 7.28 2.24 -7.38
CA ARG A 55 7.25 1.66 -6.03
C ARG A 55 8.53 1.95 -5.29
N LEU A 56 8.39 2.36 -4.04
CA LEU A 56 9.51 2.50 -3.13
C LEU A 56 10.27 1.17 -3.03
N GLY A 57 11.59 1.20 -3.20
CA GLY A 57 12.40 -0.02 -3.29
C GLY A 57 12.82 -0.41 -4.70
N TYR A 58 12.13 0.07 -5.74
CA TYR A 58 12.54 -0.13 -7.15
C TYR A 58 13.44 1.01 -7.66
N GLN A 59 13.45 2.14 -6.97
CA GLN A 59 14.22 3.33 -7.34
C GLN A 59 15.73 3.11 -7.20
N LYS A 60 16.54 4.10 -7.63
CA LYS A 60 18.01 4.00 -7.70
C LYS A 60 18.69 3.53 -6.40
N ALA A 61 18.18 3.93 -5.24
CA ALA A 61 18.74 3.55 -3.94
C ALA A 61 18.10 2.27 -3.35
N GLY A 62 17.16 1.66 -4.07
CA GLY A 62 16.57 0.37 -3.76
C GLY A 62 15.98 0.33 -2.35
N ILE A 63 16.35 -0.70 -1.59
CA ILE A 63 15.89 -0.88 -0.21
C ILE A 63 16.31 0.24 0.75
N ALA A 64 17.35 1.03 0.42
CA ALA A 64 17.78 2.13 1.27
C ALA A 64 16.69 3.23 1.36
N ASP A 65 15.89 3.42 0.30
CA ASP A 65 14.79 4.38 0.30
C ASP A 65 13.63 3.93 1.20
N ILE A 66 13.44 2.61 1.34
CA ILE A 66 12.47 2.05 2.30
C ILE A 66 12.96 2.30 3.73
N LYS A 67 14.24 2.01 4.02
CA LYS A 67 14.81 2.18 5.36
C LYS A 67 14.86 3.63 5.83
N LYS A 68 15.03 4.58 4.91
CA LYS A 68 15.11 6.03 5.18
C LYS A 68 13.74 6.72 5.17
N HIS A 69 12.66 5.98 4.89
CA HIS A 69 11.31 6.54 4.88
C HIS A 69 10.96 7.12 6.26
N LYS A 70 10.28 8.27 6.25
CA LYS A 70 9.81 8.98 7.44
C LYS A 70 8.30 9.10 7.43
#